data_AF-A0A942LWR4-F1
#
_entry.id   AF-A0A942LWR4-F1
#
_cell.length_a   1.000
_cell.length_b   1.000
_cell.length_c   1.000
_cell.angle_alpha   90.00
_cell.angle_beta   90.00
_cell.angle_gamma   90.00
#
_symmetry.space_group_name_H-M   'P 1'
#
loop_
_entity.id
_entity.type
_entity.pdbx_description
1 polymer ?
#
loop_
_entity_poly.entity_id
_entity_poly.type
_entity_poly.pdbx_seq_one_letter_code
_entity_poly.pdbx_strand_id
1 'polypeptide(L)'
;MKSLIKEISIINEGTIPFPILPNGSGWKSTEKEKLSVIESGEGKVLLSKIIKAIDSAKQMVCFQSFLIQDTEIIDSLIKAVEERDVKVFVLSSAEARLKETIEEEEDFIKANYIQLLETKFKNHFIHRTAEYFHGKYILVDPKSKPKGFICTNNFTENGFTQNPELAVELNNEQCEELFKVFVYHFWEHSTDEQTATKEFAKVKPVNKFSLPKLDNILLTSPNSKGNSLNKTLLAAINKVEKTISFSTFQIDKNTELVKAITDKAKQNVSVTLFCRSIEKQFNEQLKELLEAGIRIYFHPLTHSKSLLIDNKDGFVFTANFIANGLDYGFEVGVKLNEEQTNDLSTIHQSWQDNFPAKAIKVAKVKDLKEIQVFKDRKLTTKQLLNDSKTENRKILKVADLFSLFNQPFTIKDSSIKTLKVILTAEIEELPEKYKANGADKFEVIEVEEDKGKKSKFVVINGKFEHNDINNLSEWKDLKIYTVQP
;
A
#
# COMPACT_ATOMS: atom_id res chain seq x y z
N MET A 1 27.71 -41.29 33.16
CA MET A 1 26.34 -40.78 32.89
C MET A 1 26.02 -41.00 31.43
N LYS A 2 24.79 -41.40 31.09
CA LYS A 2 24.34 -41.50 29.69
C LYS A 2 23.30 -40.43 29.42
N SER A 3 23.43 -39.75 28.28
CA SER A 3 22.47 -38.77 27.82
C SER A 3 21.51 -39.40 26.81
N LEU A 4 20.21 -39.29 27.08
CA LEU A 4 19.15 -39.64 26.14
C LEU A 4 18.58 -38.36 25.54
N ILE A 5 18.49 -38.30 24.22
CA ILE A 5 18.04 -37.11 23.50
C ILE A 5 16.70 -37.38 22.81
N LYS A 6 15.74 -36.47 22.96
CA LYS A 6 14.50 -36.42 22.16
C LYS A 6 14.44 -35.08 21.44
N GLU A 7 14.29 -35.13 20.11
CA GLU A 7 14.00 -33.95 19.30
C GLU A 7 12.50 -33.87 18.99
N ILE A 8 11.92 -32.68 19.14
CA ILE A 8 10.53 -32.38 18.81
C ILE A 8 10.52 -31.19 17.85
N SER A 9 9.82 -31.31 16.73
CA SER A 9 9.62 -30.21 15.78
C SER A 9 8.17 -29.75 15.81
N ILE A 10 7.96 -28.45 16.03
CA ILE A 10 6.63 -27.85 16.18
C ILE A 10 6.48 -26.78 15.10
N ILE A 11 5.36 -26.83 14.39
CA ILE A 11 4.99 -25.84 13.37
C ILE A 11 3.99 -24.87 13.99
N ASN A 12 4.16 -23.56 13.73
CA ASN A 12 3.20 -22.56 14.16
C ASN A 12 1.97 -22.57 13.23
N GLU A 13 0.89 -23.21 13.70
CA GLU A 13 -0.43 -23.25 13.05
C GLU A 13 -1.26 -21.98 13.28
N GLY A 14 -0.71 -20.99 13.99
CA GLY A 14 -1.33 -19.70 14.22
C GLY A 14 -1.51 -18.87 12.94
N THR A 15 -2.20 -17.75 13.10
CA THR A 15 -2.45 -16.80 12.02
C THR A 15 -1.95 -15.42 12.38
N ILE A 16 -1.59 -14.64 11.36
CA ILE A 16 -1.29 -13.21 11.47
C ILE A 16 -2.46 -12.47 10.82
N PRO A 17 -3.17 -11.59 11.55
CA PRO A 17 -4.17 -10.72 10.96
C PRO A 17 -3.48 -9.56 10.23
N PHE A 18 -4.06 -9.17 9.10
CA PHE A 18 -3.61 -8.04 8.27
C PHE A 18 -2.11 -8.02 7.93
N PRO A 19 -1.47 -9.15 7.57
CA PRO A 19 -0.05 -9.16 7.26
C PRO A 19 0.19 -8.38 5.97
N ILE A 20 1.25 -7.58 5.95
CA ILE A 20 1.81 -7.02 4.72
C ILE A 20 2.86 -8.02 4.23
N LEU A 21 2.73 -8.43 2.98
CA LEU A 21 3.56 -9.45 2.36
C LEU A 21 4.33 -8.83 1.19
N PRO A 22 5.58 -9.28 0.94
CA PRO A 22 6.25 -8.99 -0.31
C PRO A 22 5.37 -9.44 -1.50
N ASN A 23 5.42 -8.68 -2.58
CA ASN A 23 4.71 -8.96 -3.83
C ASN A 23 5.53 -8.44 -5.02
N GLY A 24 5.31 -9.01 -6.20
CA GLY A 24 5.92 -8.54 -7.44
C GLY A 24 7.45 -8.38 -7.42
N SER A 25 7.99 -7.84 -8.50
CA SER A 25 9.42 -7.48 -8.60
C SER A 25 9.67 -5.97 -8.50
N GLY A 26 8.64 -5.18 -8.19
CA GLY A 26 8.65 -3.73 -8.32
C GLY A 26 7.96 -3.24 -9.59
N TRP A 27 7.41 -2.03 -9.52
CA TRP A 27 6.67 -1.40 -10.61
C TRP A 27 7.55 -1.18 -11.84
N LYS A 28 6.98 -1.47 -13.01
CA LYS A 28 7.52 -1.10 -14.32
C LYS A 28 6.39 -0.41 -15.08
N SER A 29 6.64 0.83 -15.48
CA SER A 29 5.65 1.61 -16.21
C SER A 29 5.31 0.97 -17.56
N THR A 30 4.03 1.00 -17.89
CA THR A 30 3.44 0.64 -19.18
C THR A 30 3.54 1.76 -20.22
N GLU A 31 4.20 2.89 -19.92
CA GLU A 31 4.26 4.08 -20.78
C GLU A 31 4.75 3.80 -22.22
N LYS A 32 5.56 2.75 -22.42
CA LYS A 32 6.12 2.36 -23.72
C LYS A 32 5.20 1.44 -24.54
N GLU A 33 4.11 0.95 -23.94
CA GLU A 33 3.15 0.03 -24.57
C GLU A 33 2.14 0.73 -25.49
N LYS A 34 2.20 2.08 -25.57
CA LYS A 34 1.35 2.93 -26.42
C LYS A 34 -0.15 2.82 -26.12
N LEU A 35 -0.48 2.58 -24.86
CA LEU A 35 -1.86 2.62 -24.37
C LEU A 35 -2.44 4.05 -24.46
N SER A 36 -3.77 4.13 -24.57
CA SER A 36 -4.55 5.38 -24.61
C SER A 36 -4.74 6.00 -23.22
N VAL A 37 -4.75 5.18 -22.16
CA VAL A 37 -4.46 5.63 -20.79
C VAL A 37 -2.96 5.59 -20.60
N ILE A 38 -2.36 6.74 -20.33
CA ILE A 38 -0.91 6.89 -20.29
C ILE A 38 -0.45 6.80 -18.84
N GLU A 39 0.45 5.87 -18.56
CA GLU A 39 1.16 5.84 -17.29
C GLU A 39 2.40 6.75 -17.34
N SER A 40 2.72 7.42 -16.24
CA SER A 40 4.01 8.09 -16.03
C SER A 40 5.17 7.09 -15.97
N GLY A 41 6.40 7.53 -16.21
CA GLY A 41 7.57 6.65 -16.14
C GLY A 41 8.87 7.35 -16.53
N GLU A 42 10.00 6.68 -16.27
CA GLU A 42 11.35 7.21 -16.53
C GLU A 42 11.59 7.58 -18.01
N GLY A 43 10.83 6.98 -18.93
CA GLY A 43 10.84 7.31 -20.36
C GLY A 43 10.17 8.64 -20.70
N LYS A 44 9.52 9.32 -19.74
CA LYS A 44 8.92 10.65 -19.88
C LYS A 44 7.91 10.73 -21.03
N VAL A 45 7.19 9.65 -21.34
CA VAL A 45 6.27 9.62 -22.51
C VAL A 45 5.13 10.62 -22.34
N LEU A 46 4.51 10.68 -21.16
CA LEU A 46 3.46 11.65 -20.85
C LEU A 46 3.97 13.09 -20.93
N LEU A 47 5.11 13.38 -20.29
CA LEU A 47 5.76 14.68 -20.32
C LEU A 47 6.02 15.16 -21.75
N SER A 48 6.61 14.29 -22.58
CA SER A 48 6.91 14.56 -23.99
C SER A 48 5.65 14.86 -24.81
N LYS A 49 4.56 14.14 -24.55
CA LYS A 49 3.26 14.39 -25.23
C LYS A 49 2.69 15.76 -24.87
N ILE A 50 2.77 16.16 -23.60
CA ILE A 50 2.30 17.46 -23.13
C ILE A 50 3.15 18.58 -23.73
N ILE A 51 4.48 18.48 -23.69
CA ILE A 51 5.40 19.46 -24.29
C ILE A 51 5.11 19.62 -25.78
N LYS A 52 4.97 18.52 -26.53
CA LYS A 52 4.63 18.58 -27.95
C LYS A 52 3.30 19.29 -28.22
N ALA A 53 2.31 19.14 -27.33
CA ALA A 53 1.06 19.89 -27.43
C ALA A 53 1.30 21.39 -27.24
N ILE A 54 2.04 21.79 -26.20
CA ILE A 54 2.37 23.19 -25.91
C ILE A 54 3.19 23.83 -27.05
N ASP A 55 4.17 23.11 -27.59
CA ASP A 55 5.00 23.59 -28.72
C ASP A 55 4.17 23.83 -29.98
N SER A 56 3.03 23.15 -30.12
CA SER A 56 2.09 23.35 -31.21
C SER A 56 1.10 24.49 -31.00
N ALA A 57 1.01 25.04 -29.79
CA ALA A 57 0.04 26.06 -29.41
C ALA A 57 0.17 27.34 -30.26
N LYS A 58 -0.97 27.95 -30.57
CA LYS A 58 -1.09 29.15 -31.40
C LYS A 58 -1.88 30.28 -30.74
N GLN A 59 -2.68 30.00 -29.72
CA GLN A 59 -3.58 31.01 -29.14
C GLN A 59 -3.51 31.03 -27.62
N MET A 60 -3.75 29.91 -26.96
CA MET A 60 -3.75 29.87 -25.51
C MET A 60 -3.46 28.49 -24.92
N VAL A 61 -2.93 28.50 -23.70
CA VAL A 61 -2.84 27.33 -22.84
C VAL A 61 -3.54 27.63 -21.52
N CYS A 62 -4.45 26.75 -21.09
CA CYS A 62 -5.06 26.78 -19.77
C CYS A 62 -4.50 25.62 -18.95
N PHE A 63 -3.82 25.95 -17.88
CA PHE A 63 -3.08 25.01 -17.06
C PHE A 63 -3.58 25.05 -15.62
N GLN A 64 -3.81 23.90 -15.02
CA GLN A 64 -4.14 23.80 -13.62
C GLN A 64 -3.41 22.63 -12.96
N SER A 65 -2.81 22.87 -11.80
CA SER A 65 -2.25 21.82 -10.94
C SER A 65 -2.25 22.27 -9.49
N PHE A 66 -2.42 21.33 -8.57
CA PHE A 66 -2.30 21.60 -7.13
C PHE A 66 -0.87 22.01 -6.76
N LEU A 67 0.11 21.23 -7.25
CA LEU A 67 1.53 21.52 -7.12
C LEU A 67 2.16 21.69 -8.50
N ILE A 68 2.96 22.74 -8.65
CA ILE A 68 3.74 23.02 -9.86
C ILE A 68 5.20 23.22 -9.43
N GLN A 69 6.12 22.55 -10.09
CA GLN A 69 7.55 22.74 -9.92
C GLN A 69 8.21 23.12 -11.25
N ASP A 70 9.45 23.60 -11.17
CA ASP A 70 10.25 23.88 -12.35
C ASP A 70 10.45 22.58 -13.14
N THR A 71 10.01 22.60 -14.40
CA THR A 71 9.97 21.42 -15.28
C THR A 71 10.10 21.90 -16.72
N GLU A 72 10.43 20.96 -17.62
CA GLU A 72 10.47 21.19 -19.06
C GLU A 72 9.13 21.74 -19.62
N ILE A 73 8.00 21.52 -18.93
CA ILE A 73 6.70 22.11 -19.26
C ILE A 73 6.72 23.63 -19.08
N ILE A 74 7.29 24.14 -17.98
CA ILE A 74 7.32 25.59 -17.71
C ILE A 74 8.15 26.30 -18.78
N ASP A 75 9.30 25.73 -19.15
CA ASP A 75 10.13 26.26 -20.23
C ASP A 75 9.41 26.27 -21.58
N SER A 76 8.68 25.20 -21.91
CA SER A 76 7.87 25.15 -23.15
C SER A 76 6.74 26.19 -23.14
N LEU A 77 6.08 26.41 -21.99
CA LEU A 77 5.07 27.46 -21.82
C LEU A 77 5.64 28.87 -22.02
N ILE A 78 6.81 29.16 -21.44
CA ILE A 78 7.49 30.46 -21.62
C ILE A 78 7.84 30.69 -23.08
N LYS A 79 8.42 29.69 -23.77
CA LYS A 79 8.68 29.78 -25.21
C LYS A 79 7.42 30.04 -26.02
N ALA A 80 6.28 29.46 -25.62
CA ALA A 80 5.00 29.73 -26.28
C ALA A 80 4.58 31.20 -26.12
N VAL A 81 4.79 31.80 -24.95
CA VAL A 81 4.53 33.22 -24.72
C VAL A 81 5.48 34.09 -25.52
N GLU A 82 6.79 33.89 -25.37
CA GLU A 82 7.83 34.76 -25.91
C GLU A 82 7.97 34.68 -27.44
N GLU A 83 7.88 33.47 -28.01
CA GLU A 83 8.15 33.26 -29.44
C GLU A 83 6.88 33.24 -30.31
N ARG A 84 5.71 33.01 -29.70
CA ARG A 84 4.47 32.72 -30.44
C ARG A 84 3.26 33.54 -29.99
N ASP A 85 3.41 34.45 -29.02
CA ASP A 85 2.33 35.28 -28.46
C ASP A 85 1.13 34.43 -27.94
N VAL A 86 1.42 33.23 -27.43
CA VAL A 86 0.42 32.34 -26.85
C VAL A 86 0.08 32.81 -25.43
N LYS A 87 -1.20 32.93 -25.11
CA LYS A 87 -1.67 33.36 -23.79
C LYS A 87 -1.72 32.18 -22.82
N VAL A 88 -0.99 32.25 -21.71
CA VAL A 88 -0.98 31.17 -20.71
C VAL A 88 -1.74 31.61 -19.46
N PHE A 89 -2.77 30.85 -19.11
CA PHE A 89 -3.58 31.03 -17.91
C PHE A 89 -3.32 29.87 -16.94
N VAL A 90 -3.01 30.19 -15.69
CA VAL A 90 -2.65 29.19 -14.69
C VAL A 90 -3.59 29.27 -13.49
N LEU A 91 -4.09 28.11 -13.05
CA LEU A 91 -4.78 27.92 -11.77
C LEU A 91 -3.92 27.04 -10.85
N SER A 92 -3.70 27.46 -9.60
CA SER A 92 -3.05 26.61 -8.60
C SER A 92 -3.46 26.92 -7.16
N SER A 93 -2.92 26.18 -6.20
CA SER A 93 -3.14 26.42 -4.77
C SER A 93 -1.91 27.09 -4.09
N ALA A 94 -1.26 28.02 -4.79
CA ALA A 94 0.01 28.64 -4.35
C ALA A 94 -0.07 29.28 -2.95
N GLU A 95 -1.17 29.97 -2.62
CA GLU A 95 -1.30 30.71 -1.36
C GLU A 95 -1.26 29.77 -0.14
N ALA A 96 -1.96 28.63 -0.20
CA ALA A 96 -1.92 27.60 0.83
C ALA A 96 -0.47 27.11 1.09
N ARG A 97 0.33 27.01 0.03
CA ARG A 97 1.73 26.54 0.08
C ARG A 97 2.69 27.60 0.65
N LEU A 98 2.37 28.88 0.46
CA LEU A 98 3.20 29.98 0.93
C LEU A 98 2.93 30.32 2.40
N LYS A 99 1.75 29.99 2.95
CA LYS A 99 1.37 30.34 4.32
C LYS A 99 1.93 29.40 5.39
N GLU A 100 1.89 28.08 5.23
CA GLU A 100 2.39 27.14 6.25
C GLU A 100 2.72 25.75 5.64
N THR A 101 3.58 24.98 6.32
CA THR A 101 4.12 23.67 5.91
C THR A 101 3.01 22.65 5.61
N ILE A 102 2.77 22.35 4.34
CA ILE A 102 1.97 21.19 3.97
C ILE A 102 2.84 19.96 4.20
N GLU A 103 2.51 19.18 5.23
CA GLU A 103 3.22 17.94 5.63
C GLU A 103 3.25 16.86 4.53
N GLU A 104 2.48 17.05 3.45
CA GLU A 104 2.10 15.97 2.53
C GLU A 104 3.15 15.64 1.46
N GLU A 105 4.18 16.47 1.24
CA GLU A 105 5.16 16.23 0.15
C GLU A 105 6.59 16.63 0.55
N GLU A 106 7.44 15.63 0.85
CA GLU A 106 8.87 15.79 1.19
C GLU A 106 9.66 16.54 0.11
N ASP A 107 9.21 16.49 -1.15
CA ASP A 107 9.87 17.07 -2.32
C ASP A 107 9.52 18.55 -2.58
N PHE A 108 8.59 19.14 -1.82
CA PHE A 108 8.22 20.54 -2.01
C PHE A 108 9.16 21.50 -1.28
N ILE A 109 10.00 22.19 -2.05
CA ILE A 109 10.90 23.24 -1.52
C ILE A 109 10.26 24.61 -1.76
N LYS A 110 9.72 25.23 -0.70
CA LYS A 110 9.07 26.55 -0.74
C LYS A 110 9.92 27.62 -1.41
N ALA A 111 11.22 27.65 -1.14
CA ALA A 111 12.15 28.62 -1.74
C ALA A 111 12.23 28.47 -3.28
N ASN A 112 12.31 27.24 -3.79
CA ASN A 112 12.34 26.96 -5.23
C ASN A 112 11.03 27.38 -5.89
N TYR A 113 9.90 27.15 -5.22
CA TYR A 113 8.60 27.58 -5.74
C TYR A 113 8.47 29.11 -5.78
N ILE A 114 8.94 29.83 -4.76
CA ILE A 114 8.99 31.30 -4.79
C ILE A 114 9.87 31.79 -5.95
N GLN A 115 11.02 31.14 -6.17
CA GLN A 115 11.90 31.47 -7.29
C GLN A 115 11.19 31.24 -8.64
N LEU A 116 10.54 30.10 -8.82
CA LEU A 116 9.73 29.79 -10.01
C LEU A 116 8.67 30.88 -10.27
N LEU A 117 7.95 31.30 -9.23
CA LEU A 117 6.94 32.35 -9.36
C LEU A 117 7.56 33.67 -9.82
N GLU A 118 8.69 34.09 -9.24
CA GLU A 118 9.34 35.36 -9.56
C GLU A 118 10.05 35.38 -10.91
N THR A 119 10.70 34.29 -11.31
CA THR A 119 11.57 34.28 -12.50
C THR A 119 10.89 33.74 -13.74
N LYS A 120 9.88 32.88 -13.59
CA LYS A 120 9.25 32.16 -14.70
C LYS A 120 7.79 32.55 -14.89
N PHE A 121 7.00 32.61 -13.82
CA PHE A 121 5.56 32.88 -13.97
C PHE A 121 5.28 34.36 -14.19
N LYS A 122 5.92 35.18 -13.36
CA LYS A 122 5.78 36.63 -13.41
C LYS A 122 6.09 37.15 -14.81
N ASN A 123 5.21 38.03 -15.29
CA ASN A 123 5.22 38.64 -16.63
C ASN A 123 5.01 37.68 -17.82
N HIS A 124 4.97 36.36 -17.61
CA HIS A 124 4.69 35.40 -18.68
C HIS A 124 3.27 34.86 -18.62
N PHE A 125 2.74 34.62 -17.42
CA PHE A 125 1.46 33.94 -17.22
C PHE A 125 0.45 34.82 -16.48
N ILE A 126 -0.84 34.60 -16.75
CA ILE A 126 -1.92 35.10 -15.89
C ILE A 126 -2.23 34.01 -14.88
N HIS A 127 -1.71 34.16 -13.66
CA HIS A 127 -1.78 33.15 -12.62
C HIS A 127 -2.77 33.53 -11.53
N ARG A 128 -3.78 32.69 -11.33
CA ARG A 128 -4.77 32.82 -10.26
C ARG A 128 -4.77 31.61 -9.33
N THR A 129 -5.17 31.84 -8.08
CA THR A 129 -5.11 30.81 -7.05
C THR A 129 -6.32 30.80 -6.13
N ALA A 130 -6.57 29.64 -5.54
CA ALA A 130 -7.51 29.38 -4.46
C ALA A 130 -7.11 28.08 -3.75
N GLU A 131 -7.37 27.98 -2.44
CA GLU A 131 -6.93 26.85 -1.60
C GLU A 131 -7.51 25.48 -2.02
N TYR A 132 -8.67 25.50 -2.69
CA TYR A 132 -9.37 24.28 -3.11
C TYR A 132 -9.05 23.85 -4.55
N PHE A 133 -8.16 24.54 -5.27
CA PHE A 133 -7.77 24.13 -6.63
C PHE A 133 -6.84 22.91 -6.60
N HIS A 134 -7.43 21.72 -6.76
CA HIS A 134 -6.72 20.45 -6.63
C HIS A 134 -6.68 19.60 -7.91
N GLY A 135 -7.42 19.95 -8.97
CA GLY A 135 -7.29 19.26 -10.25
C GLY A 135 -5.85 19.22 -10.79
N LYS A 136 -5.61 18.42 -11.82
CA LYS A 136 -4.38 18.47 -12.61
C LYS A 136 -4.73 18.25 -14.08
N TYR A 137 -4.67 19.31 -14.88
CA TYR A 137 -4.97 19.24 -16.30
C TYR A 137 -4.31 20.37 -17.07
N ILE A 138 -4.18 20.16 -18.38
CA ILE A 138 -3.71 21.18 -19.31
C ILE A 138 -4.54 21.12 -20.59
N LEU A 139 -4.92 22.29 -21.11
CA LEU A 139 -5.66 22.47 -22.35
C LEU A 139 -4.87 23.40 -23.25
N VAL A 140 -4.64 23.00 -24.50
CA VAL A 140 -3.99 23.78 -25.54
C VAL A 140 -5.02 24.11 -26.61
N ASP A 141 -5.09 25.39 -26.97
CA ASP A 141 -5.97 25.95 -27.98
C ASP A 141 -7.42 25.42 -27.94
N PRO A 142 -8.08 25.40 -26.76
CA PRO A 142 -9.37 24.73 -26.55
C PRO A 142 -10.54 25.31 -27.35
N LYS A 143 -10.34 26.42 -28.06
CA LYS A 143 -11.35 27.05 -28.93
C LYS A 143 -11.16 26.80 -30.43
N SER A 144 -9.96 26.41 -30.86
CA SER A 144 -9.62 26.36 -32.29
C SER A 144 -9.09 25.00 -32.71
N LYS A 145 -8.14 24.44 -31.96
CA LYS A 145 -7.62 23.09 -32.19
C LYS A 145 -7.40 22.41 -30.84
N PRO A 146 -8.48 21.95 -30.19
CA PRO A 146 -8.41 21.48 -28.82
C PRO A 146 -7.46 20.30 -28.67
N LYS A 147 -6.59 20.39 -27.67
CA LYS A 147 -5.77 19.28 -27.18
C LYS A 147 -5.74 19.37 -25.67
N GLY A 148 -5.98 18.27 -24.96
CA GLY A 148 -6.07 18.32 -23.51
C GLY A 148 -5.64 17.03 -22.83
N PHE A 149 -5.24 17.17 -21.58
CA PHE A 149 -4.89 16.04 -20.72
C PHE A 149 -5.45 16.27 -19.32
N ILE A 150 -6.09 15.25 -18.75
CA ILE A 150 -6.32 15.15 -17.30
C ILE A 150 -5.28 14.19 -16.75
N CYS A 151 -4.65 14.57 -15.65
CA CYS A 151 -3.58 13.82 -15.00
C CYS A 151 -3.95 13.53 -13.54
N THR A 152 -3.50 12.41 -13.00
CA THR A 152 -3.57 12.15 -11.55
C THR A 152 -2.35 12.75 -10.83
N ASN A 153 -1.23 12.92 -11.54
CA ASN A 153 -0.01 13.53 -11.03
C ASN A 153 -0.08 15.05 -10.98
N ASN A 154 0.54 15.59 -9.93
CA ASN A 154 1.00 16.98 -9.94
C ASN A 154 2.06 17.18 -11.03
N PHE A 155 2.20 18.42 -11.48
CA PHE A 155 3.17 18.79 -12.51
C PHE A 155 4.55 19.03 -11.88
N THR A 156 5.15 17.92 -11.43
CA THR A 156 6.47 17.82 -10.80
C THR A 156 7.33 16.79 -11.51
N GLU A 157 8.65 16.85 -11.34
CA GLU A 157 9.57 15.88 -11.97
C GLU A 157 9.23 14.44 -11.57
N ASN A 158 9.07 14.17 -10.28
CA ASN A 158 8.71 12.84 -9.77
C ASN A 158 7.34 12.38 -10.25
N GLY A 159 6.36 13.28 -10.39
CA GLY A 159 5.03 12.97 -10.91
C GLY A 159 5.04 12.46 -12.35
N PHE A 160 5.97 12.93 -13.18
CA PHE A 160 6.10 12.48 -14.57
C PHE A 160 7.03 11.27 -14.75
N THR A 161 7.84 10.92 -13.74
CA THR A 161 8.93 9.93 -13.89
C THR A 161 8.88 8.76 -12.92
N GLN A 162 8.74 9.02 -11.61
CA GLN A 162 8.97 8.02 -10.55
C GLN A 162 7.67 7.51 -9.90
N ASN A 163 6.63 8.34 -9.89
CA ASN A 163 5.36 7.99 -9.26
C ASN A 163 4.49 7.22 -10.26
N PRO A 164 3.94 6.03 -9.93
CA PRO A 164 2.87 5.43 -10.73
C PRO A 164 1.64 6.33 -10.74
N GLU A 165 1.41 6.98 -11.87
CA GLU A 165 0.38 7.99 -12.10
C GLU A 165 -0.23 7.78 -13.49
N LEU A 166 -1.44 8.30 -13.69
CA LEU A 166 -2.22 8.10 -14.91
C LEU A 166 -2.55 9.44 -15.55
N ALA A 167 -2.65 9.44 -16.86
CA ALA A 167 -3.20 10.54 -17.62
C ALA A 167 -4.06 10.03 -18.78
N VAL A 168 -5.03 10.86 -19.15
CA VAL A 168 -5.91 10.61 -20.28
C VAL A 168 -5.84 11.80 -21.22
N GLU A 169 -5.56 11.52 -22.48
CA GLU A 169 -5.72 12.51 -23.55
C GLU A 169 -7.22 12.69 -23.84
N LEU A 170 -7.67 13.94 -23.83
CA LEU A 170 -9.07 14.30 -24.01
C LEU A 170 -9.44 14.40 -25.50
N ASN A 171 -10.68 14.04 -25.82
CA ASN A 171 -11.29 14.37 -27.11
C ASN A 171 -11.73 15.86 -27.15
N ASN A 172 -12.20 16.30 -28.31
CA ASN A 172 -12.57 17.70 -28.53
C ASN A 172 -13.69 18.16 -27.59
N GLU A 173 -14.75 17.36 -27.45
CA GLU A 173 -15.91 17.69 -26.60
C GLU A 173 -15.51 17.81 -25.12
N GLN A 174 -14.67 16.90 -24.64
CA GLN A 174 -14.10 16.93 -23.30
C GLN A 174 -13.23 18.17 -23.08
N CYS A 175 -12.38 18.53 -24.06
CA CYS A 175 -11.58 19.75 -23.99
C CYS A 175 -12.45 21.01 -23.90
N GLU A 176 -13.51 21.10 -24.71
CA GLU A 176 -14.42 22.24 -24.72
C GLU A 176 -15.21 22.36 -23.41
N GLU A 177 -15.70 21.25 -22.86
CA GLU A 177 -16.37 21.22 -21.56
C GLU A 177 -15.41 21.63 -20.43
N LEU A 178 -14.21 21.03 -20.39
CA LEU A 178 -13.22 21.35 -19.36
C LEU A 178 -12.75 22.80 -19.47
N PHE A 179 -12.69 23.37 -20.68
CA PHE A 179 -12.41 24.79 -20.85
C PHE A 179 -13.50 25.68 -20.26
N LYS A 180 -14.79 25.34 -20.40
CA LYS A 180 -15.88 26.08 -19.74
C LYS A 180 -15.76 26.00 -18.21
N VAL A 181 -15.39 24.82 -17.69
CA VAL A 181 -15.11 24.64 -16.25
C VAL A 181 -13.94 25.52 -15.81
N PHE A 182 -12.84 25.54 -16.57
CA PHE A 182 -11.68 26.39 -16.30
C PHE A 182 -12.09 27.86 -16.26
N VAL A 183 -12.78 28.36 -17.29
CA VAL A 183 -13.23 29.77 -17.37
C VAL A 183 -14.10 30.15 -16.18
N TYR A 184 -15.09 29.32 -15.84
CA TYR A 184 -15.97 29.59 -14.70
C TYR A 184 -15.18 29.68 -13.38
N HIS A 185 -14.28 28.73 -13.10
CA HIS A 185 -13.51 28.75 -11.85
C HIS A 185 -12.43 29.86 -11.83
N PHE A 186 -11.83 30.15 -12.99
CA PHE A 186 -10.84 31.22 -13.12
C PHE A 186 -11.43 32.59 -12.79
N TRP A 187 -12.65 32.88 -13.26
CA TRP A 187 -13.27 34.19 -13.09
C TRP A 187 -14.17 34.31 -11.86
N GLU A 188 -14.78 33.21 -11.41
CA GLU A 188 -15.79 33.24 -10.35
C GLU A 188 -15.31 32.64 -9.01
N HIS A 189 -14.24 31.83 -9.01
CA HIS A 189 -13.80 31.08 -7.81
C HIS A 189 -12.33 31.31 -7.44
N SER A 190 -11.53 31.97 -8.27
CA SER A 190 -10.20 32.37 -7.82
C SER A 190 -10.32 33.42 -6.71
N THR A 191 -9.47 33.32 -5.69
CA THR A 191 -9.43 34.27 -4.56
C THR A 191 -8.30 35.27 -4.72
N ASP A 192 -7.26 34.90 -5.47
CA ASP A 192 -6.00 35.61 -5.55
C ASP A 192 -5.43 35.59 -6.97
N GLU A 193 -4.72 36.64 -7.37
CA GLU A 193 -4.03 36.76 -8.66
C GLU A 193 -2.58 37.21 -8.44
N GLN A 194 -1.64 36.55 -9.13
CA GLN A 194 -0.23 36.95 -9.11
C GLN A 194 -0.08 38.32 -9.76
N THR A 195 0.59 39.23 -9.09
CA THR A 195 0.85 40.57 -9.62
C THR A 195 2.31 40.74 -10.04
N ALA A 196 2.66 41.93 -10.54
CA ALA A 196 4.04 42.31 -10.79
C ALA A 196 4.87 42.51 -9.49
N THR A 197 4.25 42.42 -8.31
CA THR A 197 4.97 42.45 -7.02
C THR A 197 5.28 41.02 -6.55
N LYS A 198 5.82 40.86 -5.33
CA LYS A 198 6.03 39.54 -4.72
C LYS A 198 4.77 38.97 -4.05
N GLU A 199 3.68 39.74 -4.06
CA GLU A 199 2.44 39.42 -3.37
C GLU A 199 1.32 39.11 -4.38
N PHE A 200 0.43 38.21 -3.96
CA PHE A 200 -0.82 37.96 -4.66
C PHE A 200 -1.85 39.02 -4.23
N ALA A 201 -2.58 39.58 -5.20
CA ALA A 201 -3.69 40.49 -4.94
C ALA A 201 -5.00 39.71 -4.83
N LYS A 202 -5.85 40.09 -3.88
CA LYS A 202 -7.20 39.53 -3.78
C LYS A 202 -8.05 39.89 -4.99
N VAL A 203 -8.72 38.90 -5.56
CA VAL A 203 -9.69 39.09 -6.64
C VAL A 203 -11.10 38.71 -6.17
N LYS A 204 -12.11 39.33 -6.78
CA LYS A 204 -13.52 39.04 -6.50
C LYS A 204 -14.15 38.35 -7.71
N PRO A 205 -15.18 37.52 -7.50
CA PRO A 205 -15.98 36.96 -8.60
C PRO A 205 -16.48 38.07 -9.52
N VAL A 206 -16.37 37.87 -10.83
CA VAL A 206 -16.82 38.87 -11.82
C VAL A 206 -18.33 38.80 -12.04
N ASN A 207 -19.00 37.74 -11.59
CA ASN A 207 -20.43 37.46 -11.71
C ASN A 207 -20.94 37.52 -13.16
N LYS A 208 -20.18 36.97 -14.11
CA LYS A 208 -20.52 36.93 -15.54
C LYS A 208 -20.61 35.52 -16.09
N PHE A 209 -19.95 34.56 -15.46
CA PHE A 209 -19.90 33.18 -15.91
C PHE A 209 -20.79 32.31 -15.04
N SER A 210 -21.56 31.44 -15.67
CA SER A 210 -22.34 30.43 -14.99
C SER A 210 -21.64 29.08 -15.05
N LEU A 211 -21.97 28.23 -14.08
CA LEU A 211 -21.50 26.85 -14.06
C LEU A 211 -21.99 26.13 -15.33
N PRO A 212 -21.10 25.51 -16.13
CA PRO A 212 -21.49 24.85 -17.36
C PRO A 212 -22.31 23.58 -17.09
N LYS A 213 -23.18 23.22 -18.04
CA LYS A 213 -23.72 21.87 -18.14
C LYS A 213 -22.63 20.95 -18.69
N LEU A 214 -22.42 19.81 -18.05
CA LEU A 214 -21.38 18.85 -18.38
C LEU A 214 -22.01 17.49 -18.71
N ASP A 215 -21.62 16.91 -19.84
CA ASP A 215 -22.03 15.57 -20.24
C ASP A 215 -20.83 14.60 -20.25
N ASN A 216 -19.60 15.10 -20.40
CA ASN A 216 -18.37 14.32 -20.57
C ASN A 216 -17.34 14.53 -19.45
N ILE A 217 -17.37 15.68 -18.77
CA ILE A 217 -16.50 15.99 -17.63
C ILE A 217 -17.23 15.75 -16.31
N LEU A 218 -16.58 15.00 -15.42
CA LEU A 218 -16.98 14.81 -14.04
C LEU A 218 -16.34 15.89 -13.17
N LEU A 219 -17.10 16.49 -12.27
CA LEU A 219 -16.68 17.64 -11.48
C LEU A 219 -16.99 17.45 -10.00
N THR A 220 -16.03 17.80 -9.14
CA THR A 220 -16.27 18.30 -7.78
C THR A 220 -15.93 19.79 -7.79
N SER A 221 -16.80 20.62 -7.25
CA SER A 221 -16.66 22.08 -7.25
C SER A 221 -17.05 22.66 -5.89
N PRO A 222 -16.46 23.80 -5.48
CA PRO A 222 -16.97 24.61 -4.37
C PRO A 222 -18.43 25.04 -4.58
N ASN A 223 -18.90 25.12 -5.83
CA ASN A 223 -20.33 25.22 -6.13
C ASN A 223 -20.93 23.81 -6.30
N SER A 224 -21.47 23.26 -5.20
CA SER A 224 -22.00 21.89 -5.12
C SER A 224 -23.11 21.56 -6.13
N LYS A 225 -23.75 22.57 -6.74
CA LYS A 225 -24.71 22.36 -7.84
C LYS A 225 -24.06 21.69 -9.06
N GLY A 226 -22.75 21.85 -9.24
CA GLY A 226 -21.98 21.24 -10.33
C GLY A 226 -21.41 19.87 -10.00
N ASN A 227 -21.56 19.38 -8.76
CA ASN A 227 -20.94 18.14 -8.34
C ASN A 227 -21.60 16.95 -9.04
N SER A 228 -20.82 16.29 -9.89
CA SER A 228 -21.21 15.11 -10.67
C SER A 228 -20.27 13.92 -10.46
N LEU A 229 -19.02 14.15 -10.02
CA LEU A 229 -18.01 13.09 -9.85
C LEU A 229 -18.46 12.01 -8.86
N ASN A 230 -18.60 12.36 -7.57
CA ASN A 230 -18.95 11.39 -6.53
C ASN A 230 -20.29 10.67 -6.83
N LYS A 231 -21.30 11.42 -7.33
CA LYS A 231 -22.60 10.85 -7.74
C LYS A 231 -22.46 9.79 -8.85
N THR A 232 -21.62 10.06 -9.84
CA THR A 232 -21.38 9.13 -10.97
C THR A 232 -20.64 7.88 -10.50
N LEU A 233 -19.60 8.05 -9.67
CA LEU A 233 -18.85 6.93 -9.11
C LEU A 233 -19.75 6.04 -8.23
N LEU A 234 -20.56 6.64 -7.35
CA LEU A 234 -21.55 5.92 -6.54
C LEU A 234 -22.56 5.15 -7.39
N ALA A 235 -23.08 5.77 -8.45
CA ALA A 235 -24.01 5.11 -9.36
C ALA A 235 -23.36 3.90 -10.08
N ALA A 236 -22.08 3.99 -10.43
CA ALA A 236 -21.32 2.88 -11.00
C ALA A 236 -21.11 1.75 -9.97
N ILE A 237 -20.67 2.09 -8.75
CA ILE A 237 -20.51 1.14 -7.65
C ILE A 237 -21.80 0.38 -7.35
N ASN A 238 -22.94 1.07 -7.33
CA ASN A 238 -24.22 0.42 -7.03
C ASN A 238 -24.60 -0.67 -8.05
N LYS A 239 -24.14 -0.55 -9.30
CA LYS A 239 -24.42 -1.47 -10.41
C LYS A 239 -23.42 -2.61 -10.54
N VAL A 240 -22.34 -2.63 -9.76
CA VAL A 240 -21.29 -3.65 -9.89
C VAL A 240 -21.82 -5.05 -9.61
N GLU A 241 -21.31 -6.02 -10.38
CA GLU A 241 -21.65 -7.43 -10.25
C GLU A 241 -20.46 -8.31 -9.80
N LYS A 242 -19.24 -8.02 -10.27
CA LYS A 242 -18.10 -8.96 -10.15
C LYS A 242 -16.86 -8.34 -9.54
N THR A 243 -16.38 -7.22 -10.06
CA THR A 243 -15.08 -6.66 -9.69
C THR A 243 -15.12 -5.14 -9.52
N ILE A 244 -14.40 -4.67 -8.51
CA ILE A 244 -14.03 -3.26 -8.35
C ILE A 244 -12.51 -3.20 -8.23
N SER A 245 -11.88 -2.35 -9.01
CA SER A 245 -10.46 -2.04 -8.85
C SER A 245 -10.28 -0.53 -8.81
N PHE A 246 -9.57 0.00 -7.83
CA PHE A 246 -9.43 1.45 -7.67
C PHE A 246 -8.09 1.84 -7.09
N SER A 247 -7.67 3.06 -7.39
CA SER A 247 -6.47 3.66 -6.82
C SER A 247 -6.77 5.00 -6.17
N THR A 248 -6.04 5.32 -5.11
CA THR A 248 -6.09 6.62 -4.45
C THR A 248 -4.84 6.84 -3.58
N PHE A 249 -4.47 8.09 -3.36
CA PHE A 249 -3.42 8.44 -2.41
C PHE A 249 -3.95 8.50 -0.97
N GLN A 250 -5.08 9.19 -0.78
CA GLN A 250 -5.78 9.32 0.49
C GLN A 250 -7.16 8.65 0.43
N ILE A 251 -7.54 8.00 1.52
CA ILE A 251 -8.84 7.35 1.66
C ILE A 251 -9.41 7.61 3.06
N ASP A 252 -10.71 7.88 3.12
CA ASP A 252 -11.47 7.88 4.37
C ASP A 252 -12.60 6.86 4.25
N LYS A 253 -12.52 5.82 5.09
CA LYS A 253 -13.50 4.73 5.16
C LYS A 253 -14.92 5.20 5.47
N ASN A 254 -15.07 6.42 5.97
CA ASN A 254 -16.37 6.97 6.36
C ASN A 254 -17.11 7.68 5.22
N THR A 255 -16.44 7.95 4.10
CA THR A 255 -17.08 8.52 2.92
C THR A 255 -18.13 7.57 2.35
N GLU A 256 -19.20 8.12 1.76
CA GLU A 256 -20.29 7.33 1.18
C GLU A 256 -19.76 6.35 0.12
N LEU A 257 -18.85 6.82 -0.74
CA LEU A 257 -18.25 6.01 -1.79
C LEU A 257 -17.47 4.81 -1.25
N VAL A 258 -16.61 5.02 -0.24
CA VAL A 258 -15.80 3.94 0.34
C VAL A 258 -16.67 2.96 1.13
N LYS A 259 -17.72 3.44 1.83
CA LYS A 259 -18.71 2.57 2.46
C LYS A 259 -19.41 1.67 1.44
N ALA A 260 -19.88 2.24 0.32
CA ALA A 260 -20.52 1.48 -0.74
C ALA A 260 -19.58 0.40 -1.34
N ILE A 261 -18.30 0.73 -1.58
CA ILE A 261 -17.28 -0.23 -2.03
C ILE A 261 -17.09 -1.35 -0.98
N THR A 262 -17.00 -0.98 0.30
CA THR A 262 -16.81 -1.92 1.41
C THR A 262 -17.99 -2.88 1.54
N ASP A 263 -19.21 -2.39 1.36
CA ASP A 263 -20.41 -3.22 1.40
C ASP A 263 -20.50 -4.17 0.20
N LYS A 264 -20.03 -3.75 -0.98
CA LYS A 264 -19.88 -4.65 -2.13
C LYS A 264 -18.85 -5.76 -1.88
N ALA A 265 -17.73 -5.45 -1.24
CA ALA A 265 -16.73 -6.46 -0.85
C ALA A 265 -17.35 -7.52 0.09
N LYS A 266 -18.14 -7.09 1.08
CA LYS A 266 -18.89 -8.00 1.98
C LYS A 266 -19.94 -8.85 1.23
N GLN A 267 -20.41 -8.39 0.08
CA GLN A 267 -21.35 -9.09 -0.81
C GLN A 267 -20.63 -9.98 -1.86
N ASN A 268 -19.37 -10.35 -1.62
CA ASN A 268 -18.54 -11.21 -2.48
C ASN A 268 -18.13 -10.59 -3.83
N VAL A 269 -18.26 -9.27 -4.01
CA VAL A 269 -17.59 -8.58 -5.13
C VAL A 269 -16.10 -8.58 -4.87
N SER A 270 -15.29 -8.95 -5.86
CA SER A 270 -13.83 -8.92 -5.72
C SER A 270 -13.33 -7.48 -5.81
N VAL A 271 -12.84 -6.95 -4.70
CA VAL A 271 -12.37 -5.56 -4.61
C VAL A 271 -10.86 -5.50 -4.43
N THR A 272 -10.19 -4.70 -5.27
CA THR A 272 -8.75 -4.41 -5.22
C THR A 272 -8.50 -2.91 -5.05
N LEU A 273 -7.64 -2.55 -4.10
CA LEU A 273 -7.18 -1.17 -3.86
C LEU A 273 -5.67 -1.06 -4.13
N PHE A 274 -5.28 -0.03 -4.88
CA PHE A 274 -3.89 0.39 -5.06
C PHE A 274 -3.63 1.71 -4.32
N CYS A 275 -2.70 1.73 -3.37
CA CYS A 275 -2.40 2.96 -2.63
C CYS A 275 -0.96 3.01 -2.11
N ARG A 276 -0.58 4.15 -1.54
CA ARG A 276 0.72 4.31 -0.89
C ARG A 276 0.76 3.55 0.44
N SER A 277 1.91 2.96 0.78
CA SER A 277 2.16 2.35 2.09
C SER A 277 2.42 3.42 3.15
N ILE A 278 1.36 3.95 3.77
CA ILE A 278 1.43 4.95 4.85
C ILE A 278 0.92 4.31 6.15
N GLU A 279 1.75 4.31 7.19
CA GLU A 279 1.44 3.63 8.47
C GLU A 279 0.15 4.12 9.12
N LYS A 280 -0.05 5.44 9.20
CA LYS A 280 -1.27 6.04 9.76
C LYS A 280 -2.52 5.58 9.01
N GLN A 281 -2.51 5.71 7.68
CA GLN A 281 -3.60 5.25 6.82
C GLN A 281 -3.84 3.74 6.96
N PHE A 282 -2.78 2.93 7.04
CA PHE A 282 -2.91 1.49 7.23
C PHE A 282 -3.65 1.13 8.52
N ASN A 283 -3.28 1.77 9.63
CA ASN A 283 -3.85 1.51 10.94
C ASN A 283 -5.26 2.07 11.12
N GLU A 284 -5.52 3.28 10.63
CA GLU A 284 -6.79 3.99 10.85
C GLU A 284 -7.87 3.66 9.80
N GLN A 285 -7.46 3.32 8.58
CA GLN A 285 -8.36 3.19 7.43
C GLN A 285 -8.35 1.76 6.86
N LEU A 286 -7.17 1.26 6.48
CA LEU A 286 -7.07 0.08 5.60
C LEU A 286 -7.38 -1.25 6.29
N LYS A 287 -7.14 -1.38 7.61
CA LYS A 287 -7.46 -2.62 8.35
C LYS A 287 -8.94 -2.99 8.28
N GLU A 288 -9.85 -2.00 8.33
CA GLU A 288 -11.29 -2.26 8.20
C GLU A 288 -11.67 -2.68 6.78
N LEU A 289 -11.00 -2.13 5.76
CA LEU A 289 -11.18 -2.54 4.37
C LEU A 289 -10.70 -3.99 4.16
N LEU A 290 -9.54 -4.35 4.72
CA LEU A 290 -9.03 -5.73 4.71
C LEU A 290 -9.99 -6.69 5.42
N GLU A 291 -10.58 -6.27 6.55
CA GLU A 291 -11.56 -7.06 7.30
C GLU A 291 -12.80 -7.37 6.46
N ALA A 292 -13.22 -6.41 5.62
CA ALA A 292 -14.31 -6.57 4.66
C ALA A 292 -13.95 -7.41 3.41
N GLY A 293 -12.70 -7.85 3.27
CA GLY A 293 -12.25 -8.71 2.18
C GLY A 293 -11.60 -7.98 1.00
N ILE A 294 -11.36 -6.67 1.11
CA ILE A 294 -10.65 -5.89 0.08
C ILE A 294 -9.18 -6.31 0.05
N ARG A 295 -8.63 -6.56 -1.14
CA ARG A 295 -7.18 -6.81 -1.32
C ARG A 295 -6.47 -5.50 -1.58
N ILE A 296 -5.33 -5.28 -0.93
CA ILE A 296 -4.62 -4.00 -1.04
C ILE A 296 -3.20 -4.24 -1.55
N TYR A 297 -2.80 -3.46 -2.54
CA TYR A 297 -1.46 -3.49 -3.13
C TYR A 297 -0.79 -2.14 -2.94
N PHE A 298 0.48 -2.15 -2.56
CA PHE A 298 1.21 -0.96 -2.19
C PHE A 298 2.37 -0.67 -3.13
N HIS A 299 2.48 0.59 -3.54
CA HIS A 299 3.70 1.16 -4.07
C HIS A 299 4.07 2.40 -3.24
N PRO A 300 5.34 2.57 -2.81
CA PRO A 300 5.72 3.67 -1.92
C PRO A 300 5.56 5.06 -2.54
N LEU A 301 5.39 5.15 -3.87
CA LEU A 301 5.23 6.41 -4.62
C LEU A 301 3.92 6.52 -5.41
N THR A 302 3.01 5.53 -5.35
CA THR A 302 1.75 5.67 -6.11
C THR A 302 0.90 6.79 -5.54
N HIS A 303 0.36 7.60 -6.44
CA HIS A 303 -0.54 8.70 -6.11
C HIS A 303 -1.71 8.78 -7.12
N SER A 304 -1.85 7.76 -7.97
CA SER A 304 -2.90 7.67 -8.97
C SER A 304 -4.29 7.60 -8.35
N LYS A 305 -5.29 8.08 -9.10
CA LYS A 305 -6.70 8.01 -8.74
C LYS A 305 -7.52 7.53 -9.92
N SER A 306 -8.13 6.37 -9.74
CA SER A 306 -8.90 5.71 -10.78
C SER A 306 -9.93 4.77 -10.19
N LEU A 307 -10.95 4.43 -10.97
CA LEU A 307 -11.96 3.43 -10.64
C LEU A 307 -12.24 2.59 -11.88
N LEU A 308 -12.28 1.27 -11.72
CA LEU A 308 -12.60 0.30 -12.75
C LEU A 308 -13.64 -0.68 -12.21
N ILE A 309 -14.77 -0.80 -12.89
CA ILE A 309 -15.90 -1.65 -12.50
C ILE A 309 -16.11 -2.71 -13.58
N ASP A 310 -16.08 -3.98 -13.18
CA ASP A 310 -16.36 -5.15 -14.03
C ASP A 310 -15.54 -5.20 -15.34
N ASN A 311 -14.40 -4.49 -15.40
CA ASN A 311 -13.61 -4.21 -16.60
C ASN A 311 -14.43 -3.59 -17.76
N LYS A 312 -15.51 -2.85 -17.42
CA LYS A 312 -16.46 -2.26 -18.38
C LYS A 312 -16.65 -0.76 -18.21
N ASP A 313 -16.62 -0.27 -16.97
CA ASP A 313 -16.70 1.16 -16.68
C ASP A 313 -15.39 1.61 -16.01
N GLY A 314 -14.57 2.35 -16.75
CA GLY A 314 -13.34 2.96 -16.27
C GLY A 314 -13.48 4.46 -16.00
N PHE A 315 -12.74 4.96 -15.02
CA PHE A 315 -12.69 6.37 -14.65
C PHE A 315 -11.27 6.77 -14.23
N VAL A 316 -10.84 7.95 -14.68
CA VAL A 316 -9.62 8.64 -14.21
C VAL A 316 -10.01 10.04 -13.77
N PHE A 317 -9.52 10.46 -12.61
CA PHE A 317 -9.89 11.72 -11.99
C PHE A 317 -8.80 12.22 -11.04
N THR A 318 -8.94 13.45 -10.55
CA THR A 318 -7.93 14.11 -9.71
C THR A 318 -8.24 14.03 -8.21
N ALA A 319 -9.47 13.62 -7.87
CA ALA A 319 -9.97 13.49 -6.49
C ALA A 319 -9.36 12.30 -5.72
N ASN A 320 -8.93 12.56 -4.49
CA ASN A 320 -8.75 11.53 -3.48
C ASN A 320 -10.11 11.04 -2.94
N PHE A 321 -10.14 9.87 -2.30
CA PHE A 321 -11.36 9.25 -1.74
C PHE A 321 -11.62 9.77 -0.31
N ILE A 322 -11.63 11.09 -0.17
CA ILE A 322 -11.92 11.83 1.06
C ILE A 322 -12.92 12.95 0.74
N ALA A 323 -13.59 13.50 1.76
CA ALA A 323 -14.62 14.53 1.55
C ALA A 323 -14.10 15.77 0.78
N ASN A 324 -12.84 16.17 0.98
CA ASN A 324 -12.27 17.28 0.21
C ASN A 324 -12.22 16.99 -1.30
N GLY A 325 -11.87 15.76 -1.72
CA GLY A 325 -11.84 15.40 -3.14
C GLY A 325 -13.23 15.11 -3.72
N LEU A 326 -14.13 14.54 -2.91
CA LEU A 326 -15.42 14.06 -3.38
C LEU A 326 -16.55 15.11 -3.30
N ASP A 327 -16.48 16.05 -2.34
CA ASP A 327 -17.62 16.90 -1.98
C ASP A 327 -17.32 18.41 -2.03
N TYR A 328 -16.13 18.85 -1.65
CA TYR A 328 -15.86 20.28 -1.39
C TYR A 328 -14.84 20.96 -2.31
N GLY A 329 -13.82 20.23 -2.77
CA GLY A 329 -12.71 20.78 -3.53
C GLY A 329 -13.06 21.13 -4.97
N PHE A 330 -12.03 21.47 -5.75
CA PHE A 330 -12.10 21.55 -7.20
C PHE A 330 -11.31 20.42 -7.84
N GLU A 331 -12.03 19.41 -8.31
CA GLU A 331 -11.50 18.18 -8.91
C GLU A 331 -12.22 17.88 -10.21
N VAL A 332 -11.50 17.28 -11.16
CA VAL A 332 -12.05 16.91 -12.47
C VAL A 332 -11.76 15.45 -12.78
N GLY A 333 -12.60 14.87 -13.62
CA GLY A 333 -12.45 13.50 -14.07
C GLY A 333 -13.19 13.24 -15.37
N VAL A 334 -12.99 12.03 -15.90
CA VAL A 334 -13.66 11.54 -17.09
C VAL A 334 -14.09 10.10 -16.88
N LYS A 335 -15.24 9.75 -17.47
CA LYS A 335 -15.55 8.36 -17.78
C LYS A 335 -14.74 7.98 -19.02
N LEU A 336 -14.04 6.85 -18.95
CA LEU A 336 -13.23 6.32 -20.03
C LEU A 336 -14.12 5.72 -21.12
N ASN A 337 -13.66 5.79 -22.36
CA ASN A 337 -14.24 4.99 -23.44
C ASN A 337 -13.82 3.51 -23.32
N GLU A 338 -14.28 2.65 -24.23
CA GLU A 338 -14.01 1.21 -24.19
C GLU A 338 -12.51 0.87 -24.29
N GLU A 339 -11.79 1.49 -25.23
CA GLU A 339 -10.34 1.30 -25.41
C GLU A 339 -9.57 1.72 -24.14
N GLN A 340 -9.84 2.92 -23.64
CA GLN A 340 -9.24 3.45 -22.41
C GLN A 340 -9.57 2.58 -21.19
N THR A 341 -10.77 2.02 -21.12
CA THR A 341 -11.16 1.12 -20.02
C THR A 341 -10.36 -0.18 -20.05
N ASN A 342 -10.16 -0.75 -21.24
CA ASN A 342 -9.32 -1.94 -21.43
C ASN A 342 -7.86 -1.66 -21.07
N ASP A 343 -7.35 -0.49 -21.45
CA ASP A 343 -6.00 -0.05 -21.11
C ASP A 343 -5.83 0.13 -19.59
N LEU A 344 -6.80 0.76 -18.92
CA LEU A 344 -6.80 0.87 -17.46
C LEU A 344 -6.81 -0.51 -16.80
N SER A 345 -7.57 -1.46 -17.33
CA SER A 345 -7.56 -2.86 -16.86
C SER A 345 -6.18 -3.50 -16.98
N THR A 346 -5.47 -3.26 -18.09
CA THR A 346 -4.10 -3.76 -18.31
C THR A 346 -3.13 -3.17 -17.28
N ILE A 347 -3.22 -1.86 -17.04
CA ILE A 347 -2.39 -1.15 -16.05
C ILE A 347 -2.67 -1.68 -14.64
N HIS A 348 -3.94 -1.80 -14.23
CA HIS A 348 -4.31 -2.31 -12.91
C HIS A 348 -3.83 -3.76 -12.72
N GLN A 349 -3.92 -4.60 -13.75
CA GLN A 349 -3.38 -5.95 -13.71
C GLN A 349 -1.85 -5.93 -13.51
N SER A 350 -1.13 -5.08 -14.26
CA SER A 350 0.31 -4.89 -14.08
C SER A 350 0.66 -4.43 -12.66
N TRP A 351 -0.10 -3.50 -12.07
CA TRP A 351 0.09 -3.07 -10.69
C TRP A 351 -0.14 -4.19 -9.69
N GLN A 352 -1.18 -4.99 -9.88
CA GLN A 352 -1.48 -6.15 -9.03
C GLN A 352 -0.32 -7.15 -9.01
N ASP A 353 0.29 -7.38 -10.17
CA ASP A 353 1.36 -8.35 -10.32
C ASP A 353 2.71 -7.79 -9.83
N ASN A 354 2.95 -6.48 -9.98
CA ASN A 354 4.29 -5.91 -9.85
C ASN A 354 4.48 -4.97 -8.65
N PHE A 355 3.43 -4.45 -8.02
CA PHE A 355 3.60 -3.62 -6.83
C PHE A 355 4.32 -4.39 -5.71
N PRO A 356 5.30 -3.76 -5.03
CA PRO A 356 6.28 -4.46 -4.18
C PRO A 356 5.69 -5.12 -2.93
N ALA A 357 4.47 -4.76 -2.55
CA ALA A 357 3.84 -5.30 -1.37
C ALA A 357 2.33 -5.42 -1.52
N LYS A 358 1.73 -6.32 -0.75
CA LYS A 358 0.28 -6.46 -0.62
C LYS A 358 -0.13 -6.74 0.81
N ALA A 359 -1.32 -6.30 1.20
CA ALA A 359 -1.96 -6.73 2.43
C ALA A 359 -3.19 -7.59 2.14
N ILE A 360 -3.40 -8.58 3.00
CA ILE A 360 -4.55 -9.48 2.99
C ILE A 360 -5.15 -9.56 4.39
N LYS A 361 -6.39 -10.02 4.51
CA LYS A 361 -7.09 -10.13 5.80
C LYS A 361 -6.35 -10.97 6.83
N VAL A 362 -5.86 -12.14 6.43
CA VAL A 362 -5.21 -13.10 7.33
C VAL A 362 -4.29 -14.03 6.55
N ALA A 363 -3.19 -14.46 7.16
CA ALA A 363 -2.31 -15.51 6.65
C ALA A 363 -1.93 -16.49 7.76
N LYS A 364 -1.66 -17.75 7.40
CA LYS A 364 -1.13 -18.75 8.35
C LYS A 364 0.38 -18.58 8.48
N VAL A 365 0.90 -18.58 9.70
CA VAL A 365 2.33 -18.35 9.98
C VAL A 365 3.19 -19.39 9.25
N LYS A 366 2.78 -20.65 9.22
CA LYS A 366 3.50 -21.74 8.54
C LYS A 366 3.74 -21.52 7.05
N ASP A 367 2.84 -20.80 6.38
CA ASP A 367 2.91 -20.56 4.93
C ASP A 367 3.82 -19.37 4.57
N LEU A 368 4.26 -18.61 5.59
CA LEU A 368 5.05 -17.41 5.42
C LEU A 368 6.53 -17.67 5.67
N LYS A 369 7.38 -16.97 4.92
CA LYS A 369 8.83 -16.88 5.20
C LYS A 369 9.16 -15.56 5.87
N GLU A 370 8.56 -14.50 5.36
CA GLU A 370 8.75 -13.13 5.81
C GLU A 370 7.44 -12.37 5.72
N ILE A 371 7.39 -11.27 6.47
CA ILE A 371 6.36 -10.24 6.38
C ILE A 371 7.04 -8.88 6.27
N GLN A 372 6.29 -7.86 5.88
CA GLN A 372 6.73 -6.48 5.96
C GLN A 372 6.07 -5.80 7.16
N VAL A 373 6.82 -4.95 7.85
CA VAL A 373 6.36 -4.17 9.00
C VAL A 373 6.78 -2.72 8.82
N PHE A 374 5.96 -1.80 9.33
CA PHE A 374 6.35 -0.40 9.41
C PHE A 374 7.45 -0.23 10.47
N LYS A 375 8.57 0.35 10.06
CA LYS A 375 9.66 0.81 10.90
C LYS A 375 10.10 2.17 10.39
N ASP A 376 10.14 3.16 11.26
CA ASP A 376 10.48 4.55 10.89
C ASP A 376 9.62 5.05 9.71
N ARG A 377 8.31 4.77 9.76
CA ARG A 377 7.30 5.09 8.72
C ARG A 377 7.50 4.42 7.35
N LYS A 378 8.47 3.51 7.20
CA LYS A 378 8.74 2.77 5.96
C LYS A 378 8.50 1.28 6.14
N LEU A 379 8.11 0.59 5.07
CA LEU A 379 8.01 -0.87 5.08
C LEU A 379 9.40 -1.50 5.09
N THR A 380 9.62 -2.42 6.02
CA THR A 380 10.87 -3.18 6.15
C THR A 380 10.56 -4.66 6.29
N THR A 381 11.39 -5.50 5.68
CA THR A 381 11.23 -6.95 5.76
C THR A 381 11.58 -7.47 7.15
N LYS A 382 10.69 -8.27 7.73
CA LYS A 382 10.89 -9.06 8.95
C LYS A 382 10.81 -10.54 8.60
N GLN A 383 11.93 -11.24 8.72
CA GLN A 383 11.97 -12.70 8.59
C GLN A 383 11.25 -13.36 9.76
N LEU A 384 10.47 -14.40 9.48
CA LEU A 384 9.92 -15.25 10.52
C LEU A 384 10.98 -16.27 10.95
N LEU A 385 11.18 -16.40 12.26
CA LEU A 385 12.30 -17.14 12.81
C LEU A 385 11.99 -18.62 12.93
N ASN A 386 13.00 -19.45 12.69
CA ASN A 386 13.03 -20.80 13.23
C ASN A 386 13.76 -20.72 14.56
N ASP A 387 13.06 -21.03 15.64
CA ASP A 387 13.63 -20.98 16.98
C ASP A 387 14.03 -22.39 17.45
N SER A 388 14.93 -22.44 18.42
CA SER A 388 15.33 -23.69 19.06
C SER A 388 15.38 -23.55 20.57
N LYS A 389 14.85 -24.54 21.27
CA LYS A 389 14.88 -24.61 22.73
C LYS A 389 15.57 -25.90 23.16
N THR A 390 16.58 -25.78 24.00
CA THR A 390 17.25 -26.94 24.60
C THR A 390 16.93 -27.00 26.09
N GLU A 391 16.51 -28.16 26.57
CA GLU A 391 16.33 -28.42 27.99
C GLU A 391 17.11 -29.66 28.41
N ASN A 392 17.95 -29.50 29.42
CA ASN A 392 18.73 -30.59 30.00
C ASN A 392 18.24 -30.82 31.42
N ARG A 393 17.96 -32.07 31.78
CA ARG A 393 17.49 -32.44 33.12
C ARG A 393 18.15 -33.73 33.58
N LYS A 394 18.71 -33.70 34.80
CA LYS A 394 19.11 -34.92 35.50
C LYS A 394 17.88 -35.72 35.90
N ILE A 395 17.88 -37.00 35.58
CA ILE A 395 16.76 -37.90 35.79
C ILE A 395 17.10 -38.86 36.93
N LEU A 396 16.34 -38.75 38.02
CA LEU A 396 16.52 -39.61 39.19
C LEU A 396 15.51 -40.76 39.19
N LYS A 397 14.28 -40.51 38.75
CA LYS A 397 13.22 -41.51 38.64
C LYS A 397 12.71 -41.66 37.23
N VAL A 398 12.12 -42.81 36.94
CA VAL A 398 11.43 -43.07 35.67
C VAL A 398 10.32 -42.01 35.42
N ALA A 399 9.59 -41.57 36.44
CA ALA A 399 8.59 -40.50 36.31
C ALA A 399 9.17 -39.16 35.83
N ASP A 400 10.41 -38.82 36.20
CA ASP A 400 11.08 -37.60 35.73
C ASP A 400 11.36 -37.67 34.23
N LEU A 401 11.70 -38.86 33.73
CA LEU A 401 11.93 -39.11 32.32
C LEU A 401 10.64 -38.94 31.51
N PHE A 402 9.53 -39.51 32.00
CA PHE A 402 8.20 -39.31 31.41
C PHE A 402 7.80 -37.83 31.43
N SER A 403 8.00 -37.14 32.56
CA SER A 403 7.69 -35.72 32.71
C SER A 403 8.46 -34.86 31.72
N LEU A 404 9.77 -35.11 31.54
CA LEU A 404 10.59 -34.36 30.59
C LEU A 404 10.12 -34.58 29.15
N PHE A 405 9.97 -35.84 28.72
CA PHE A 405 9.76 -36.14 27.30
C PHE A 405 8.30 -35.99 26.84
N ASN A 406 7.32 -35.99 27.75
CA ASN A 406 5.91 -35.78 27.42
C ASN A 406 5.41 -34.36 27.72
N GLN A 407 6.29 -33.44 28.10
CA GLN A 407 5.89 -32.06 28.33
C GLN A 407 5.38 -31.40 27.03
N PRO A 408 4.28 -30.63 27.10
CA PRO A 408 3.75 -29.95 25.93
C PRO A 408 4.57 -28.72 25.59
N PHE A 409 4.68 -28.42 24.30
CA PHE A 409 5.31 -27.22 23.79
C PHE A 409 4.37 -26.51 22.82
N THR A 410 4.29 -25.19 22.95
CA THR A 410 3.44 -24.34 22.11
C THR A 410 4.20 -23.10 21.69
N ILE A 411 4.02 -22.68 20.44
CA ILE A 411 4.56 -21.41 19.94
C ILE A 411 3.47 -20.35 20.16
N LYS A 412 3.75 -19.34 21.00
CA LYS A 412 2.84 -18.21 21.24
C LYS A 412 3.21 -16.96 20.43
N ASP A 413 4.47 -16.84 20.02
CA ASP A 413 4.95 -15.71 19.25
C ASP A 413 4.68 -15.92 17.75
N SER A 414 3.88 -15.02 17.17
CA SER A 414 3.62 -14.96 15.73
C SER A 414 4.85 -14.72 14.86
N SER A 415 5.98 -14.30 15.45
CA SER A 415 7.26 -14.13 14.76
C SER A 415 8.02 -15.45 14.57
N ILE A 416 7.65 -16.50 15.29
CA ILE A 416 8.30 -17.82 15.23
C ILE A 416 7.48 -18.73 14.30
N LYS A 417 8.13 -19.21 13.25
CA LYS A 417 7.54 -20.13 12.26
C LYS A 417 7.56 -21.58 12.74
N THR A 418 8.72 -22.02 13.23
CA THR A 418 8.92 -23.37 13.76
C THR A 418 9.76 -23.31 15.02
N LEU A 419 9.51 -24.23 15.95
CA LEU A 419 10.30 -24.43 17.15
C LEU A 419 10.88 -25.85 17.15
N LYS A 420 12.21 -25.96 17.15
CA LYS A 420 12.92 -27.21 17.39
C LYS A 420 13.23 -27.33 18.88
N VAL A 421 12.67 -28.32 19.56
CA VAL A 421 12.97 -28.60 20.96
C VAL A 421 13.89 -29.80 21.08
N ILE A 422 15.00 -29.65 21.79
CA ILE A 422 15.95 -30.71 22.09
C ILE A 422 15.91 -30.97 23.60
N LEU A 423 15.46 -32.15 23.99
CA LEU A 423 15.36 -32.58 25.38
C LEU A 423 16.46 -33.58 25.69
N THR A 424 17.30 -33.29 26.67
CA THR A 424 18.37 -34.17 27.13
C THR A 424 18.07 -34.66 28.54
N ALA A 425 17.89 -35.96 28.69
CA ALA A 425 17.81 -36.65 29.96
C ALA A 425 19.19 -37.19 30.33
N GLU A 426 19.77 -36.68 31.42
CA GLU A 426 21.03 -37.19 31.99
C GLU A 426 20.71 -38.24 33.05
N ILE A 427 21.08 -39.50 32.79
CA ILE A 427 20.85 -40.61 33.72
C ILE A 427 22.18 -41.06 34.32
N GLU A 428 22.21 -41.22 35.64
CA GLU A 428 23.39 -41.66 36.38
C GLU A 428 23.75 -43.11 36.08
N GLU A 429 25.03 -43.42 36.17
CA GLU A 429 25.50 -44.79 36.10
C GLU A 429 25.10 -45.55 37.35
N LEU A 430 24.81 -46.83 37.18
CA LEU A 430 24.56 -47.73 38.29
C LEU A 430 25.82 -47.76 39.18
N PRO A 431 25.71 -47.50 40.49
CA PRO A 431 26.84 -47.56 41.40
C PRO A 431 27.53 -48.93 41.36
N GLU A 432 28.86 -48.96 41.35
CA GLU A 432 29.68 -50.18 41.19
C GLU A 432 29.35 -51.31 42.20
N LYS A 433 28.81 -50.96 43.37
CA LYS A 433 28.38 -51.93 44.39
C LYS A 433 27.15 -52.76 43.99
N TYR A 434 26.41 -52.34 42.97
CA TYR A 434 25.23 -53.04 42.49
C TYR A 434 25.52 -53.68 41.13
N LYS A 435 24.98 -54.86 40.90
CA LYS A 435 25.12 -55.58 39.63
C LYS A 435 23.76 -55.79 38.98
N ALA A 436 23.72 -55.55 37.67
CA ALA A 436 22.62 -55.92 36.81
C ALA A 436 23.02 -57.19 36.03
N ASN A 437 22.07 -58.09 35.78
CA ASN A 437 22.30 -59.31 35.00
C ASN A 437 22.49 -59.04 33.51
N GLY A 438 21.96 -57.91 33.00
CA GLY A 438 22.16 -57.50 31.62
C GLY A 438 21.39 -58.32 30.57
N ALA A 439 20.55 -59.27 31.00
CA ALA A 439 19.82 -60.18 30.11
C ALA A 439 18.72 -59.45 29.32
N ASP A 440 18.04 -58.52 29.99
CA ASP A 440 16.96 -57.72 29.41
C ASP A 440 17.41 -56.26 29.21
N LYS A 441 16.79 -55.61 28.22
CA LYS A 441 17.03 -54.19 27.89
C LYS A 441 16.75 -53.26 29.07
N PHE A 442 15.72 -53.60 29.86
CA PHE A 442 15.35 -52.96 31.12
C PHE A 442 15.27 -54.02 32.19
N GLU A 443 15.96 -53.78 33.30
CA GLU A 443 16.02 -54.72 34.41
C GLU A 443 15.62 -54.02 35.69
N VAL A 444 14.69 -54.62 36.44
CA VAL A 444 14.39 -54.16 37.80
C VAL A 444 15.21 -54.97 38.78
N ILE A 445 16.18 -54.33 39.43
CA ILE A 445 16.99 -54.96 40.47
C ILE A 445 16.47 -54.56 41.85
N GLU A 446 16.47 -55.49 42.79
CA GLU A 446 16.27 -55.22 44.21
C GLU A 446 17.63 -55.15 44.88
N VAL A 447 17.90 -54.03 45.56
CA VAL A 447 19.17 -53.79 46.25
C VAL A 447 18.92 -53.52 47.72
N GLU A 448 19.92 -53.80 48.54
CA GLU A 448 19.94 -53.44 49.95
C GLU A 448 20.70 -52.12 50.13
N GLU A 449 19.98 -51.08 50.55
CA GLU A 449 20.54 -49.78 50.92
C GLU A 449 21.05 -49.79 52.36
N ASP A 450 21.80 -48.75 52.74
CA ASP A 450 22.35 -48.59 54.08
C ASP A 450 21.24 -48.71 55.15
N LYS A 451 21.51 -49.47 56.23
CA LYS A 451 20.56 -49.84 57.31
C LYS A 451 19.55 -50.96 56.96
N GLY A 452 19.82 -51.79 55.95
CA GLY A 452 19.03 -52.99 55.66
C GLY A 452 17.70 -52.74 54.94
N LYS A 453 17.53 -51.55 54.35
CA LYS A 453 16.33 -51.19 53.61
C LYS A 453 16.43 -51.73 52.19
N LYS A 454 15.45 -52.53 51.76
CA LYS A 454 15.35 -52.99 50.37
C LYS A 454 14.73 -51.92 49.48
N SER A 455 15.37 -51.61 48.36
CA SER A 455 14.92 -50.65 47.36
C SER A 455 14.98 -51.29 45.97
N LYS A 456 14.07 -50.90 45.07
CA LYS A 456 14.06 -51.39 43.68
C LYS A 456 14.49 -50.28 42.73
N PHE A 457 15.36 -50.60 41.79
CA PHE A 457 15.84 -49.68 40.75
C PHE A 457 15.58 -50.25 39.36
N VAL A 458 15.37 -49.37 38.39
CA VAL A 458 15.38 -49.71 36.96
C VAL A 458 16.79 -49.46 36.42
N VAL A 459 17.36 -50.46 35.79
CA VAL A 459 18.65 -50.37 35.09
C VAL A 459 18.43 -50.51 33.60
N ILE A 460 18.98 -49.57 32.84
CA ILE A 460 19.00 -49.62 31.37
C ILE A 460 20.31 -50.27 30.94
N ASN A 461 20.21 -51.50 30.42
CA ASN A 461 21.36 -52.34 30.05
C ASN A 461 21.78 -52.18 28.57
N GLY A 462 20.94 -51.58 27.73
CA GLY A 462 21.15 -51.52 26.27
C GLY A 462 21.06 -50.12 25.66
N LYS A 463 21.03 -50.08 24.31
CA LYS A 463 20.69 -48.84 23.58
C LYS A 463 19.24 -48.47 23.90
N PHE A 464 19.05 -47.31 24.50
CA PHE A 464 17.75 -46.79 24.91
C PHE A 464 17.32 -45.70 23.94
N GLU A 465 16.12 -45.83 23.40
CA GLU A 465 15.54 -44.88 22.46
C GLU A 465 14.25 -44.31 23.06
N HIS A 466 13.81 -43.14 22.59
CA HIS A 466 12.62 -42.48 23.13
C HIS A 466 11.39 -43.40 23.17
N ASN A 467 11.18 -44.21 22.12
CA ASN A 467 10.01 -45.09 22.01
C ASN A 467 9.95 -46.18 23.09
N ASP A 468 11.08 -46.48 23.73
CA ASP A 468 11.14 -47.49 24.78
C ASP A 468 10.59 -47.00 26.12
N ILE A 469 10.39 -45.69 26.29
CA ILE A 469 9.95 -45.10 27.57
C ILE A 469 8.62 -45.69 28.03
N ASN A 470 7.71 -46.00 27.09
CA ASN A 470 6.42 -46.60 27.42
C ASN A 470 6.56 -47.96 28.11
N ASN A 471 7.66 -48.69 27.88
CA ASN A 471 7.93 -49.97 28.53
C ASN A 471 8.31 -49.82 30.01
N LEU A 472 8.55 -48.59 30.47
CA LEU A 472 8.93 -48.28 31.86
C LEU A 472 7.75 -47.78 32.71
N SER A 473 6.54 -47.72 32.16
CA SER A 473 5.39 -47.05 32.81
C SER A 473 5.03 -47.64 34.17
N GLU A 474 5.18 -48.96 34.33
CA GLU A 474 4.89 -49.68 35.58
C GLU A 474 5.90 -49.38 36.69
N TRP A 475 7.05 -48.79 36.34
CA TRP A 475 8.16 -48.52 37.26
C TRP A 475 8.40 -47.03 37.49
N LYS A 476 7.39 -46.19 37.20
CA LYS A 476 7.47 -44.71 37.29
C LYS A 476 8.09 -44.20 38.61
N ASP A 477 7.84 -44.88 39.73
CA ASP A 477 8.27 -44.45 41.05
C ASP A 477 9.70 -44.90 41.43
N LEU A 478 10.31 -45.79 40.62
CA LEU A 478 11.64 -46.34 40.85
C LEU A 478 12.74 -45.38 40.37
N LYS A 479 13.90 -45.45 41.03
CA LYS A 479 15.11 -44.78 40.55
C LYS A 479 15.58 -45.44 39.25
N ILE A 480 16.17 -44.65 38.36
CA ILE A 480 16.66 -45.11 37.06
C ILE A 480 18.17 -44.92 36.95
N TYR A 481 18.86 -45.95 36.46
CA TYR A 481 20.30 -45.97 36.24
C TYR A 481 20.65 -46.56 34.88
N THR A 482 21.87 -46.33 34.42
CA THR A 482 22.43 -46.96 33.21
C THR A 482 23.61 -47.81 33.60
N VAL A 483 23.84 -48.92 32.89
CA VAL A 483 25.13 -49.61 33.00
C VAL A 483 26.25 -48.74 32.41
N GLN A 484 27.47 -48.93 32.92
CA GLN A 484 28.67 -48.35 32.31
C GLN A 484 28.84 -48.89 30.88
N PRO A 485 29.35 -48.06 29.94
CA PRO A 485 29.63 -48.49 28.57
C PRO A 485 30.51 -49.74 28.46
#